data_AF-A0A7C3BSW0-F1
#
_entry.id   AF-A0A7C3BSW0-F1
#
_cell.length_a   1.000
_cell.length_b   1.000
_cell.length_c   1.000
_cell.angle_alpha   90.00
_cell.angle_beta   90.00
_cell.angle_gamma   90.00
#
_symmetry.space_group_name_H-M   'P 1'
#
loop_
_entity.id
_entity.type
_entity.pdbx_description
1 polymer ?
#
loop_
_entity_poly.entity_id
_entity_poly.type
_entity_poly.pdbx_seq_one_letter_code
_entity_poly.pdbx_strand_id
1 'polypeptide(L)'
;MMMGGLFSELTHGDIRFLVETVEPRLVDRLDTVKGDPAIIEGMLEQEVGKLFQRLIFVGEETILTSISPCFLFNILLRQAVSELETQTYTIEHKKGQRIPVFDADEVVQFLGDRTVLNYLAQMLASFTKIESFTMPVRERKGVWRKYRYSDMDIDSLITLCEAVDEESRFAFYKRIADLCLFILGMFPEYVASDLGHSDSGERVRRPLRRLNRTAADYEEEGKRFYQLALGHRNSSVLELNGVFEQLQEKFNLAQKPLNYVSEHFLQFRKQKIFPSLSSG
;
A
#
# COMPACT_ATOMS: atom_id res chain seq x y z
N MET A 1 21.18 -6.46 -14.74
CA MET A 1 19.97 -5.73 -14.34
C MET A 1 19.26 -6.65 -13.36
N MET A 2 19.44 -6.42 -12.06
CA MET A 2 18.84 -7.27 -11.03
C MET A 2 17.35 -6.95 -10.98
N MET A 3 16.50 -7.91 -11.36
CA MET A 3 15.05 -7.92 -11.06
C MET A 3 14.85 -8.14 -9.55
N GLY A 4 15.45 -7.27 -8.73
CA GLY A 4 15.62 -7.46 -7.29
C GLY A 4 14.55 -6.70 -6.52
N GLY A 5 13.48 -7.40 -6.14
CA GLY A 5 12.52 -6.89 -5.17
C GLY A 5 11.48 -7.95 -4.84
N LEU A 6 10.69 -8.34 -5.83
CA LEU A 6 9.60 -9.31 -5.62
C LEU A 6 10.12 -10.73 -5.38
N PHE A 7 11.03 -11.23 -6.22
CA PHE A 7 11.42 -12.65 -6.25
C PHE A 7 12.27 -13.09 -5.06
N SER A 8 13.02 -12.16 -4.44
CA SER A 8 13.76 -12.42 -3.21
C SER A 8 12.85 -12.60 -1.99
N GLU A 9 11.61 -12.10 -2.06
CA GLU A 9 10.66 -12.10 -0.95
C GLU A 9 9.61 -13.22 -1.06
N LEU A 10 9.52 -13.91 -2.19
CA LEU A 10 8.57 -14.99 -2.38
C LEU A 10 8.88 -16.17 -1.45
N THR A 11 7.89 -16.50 -0.63
CA THR A 11 7.95 -17.63 0.29
C THR A 11 7.79 -18.95 -0.46
N HIS A 12 8.13 -20.06 0.19
CA HIS A 12 7.86 -21.38 -0.39
C HIS A 12 6.36 -21.61 -0.64
N GLY A 13 5.48 -21.02 0.20
CA GLY A 13 4.03 -21.03 0.01
C GLY A 13 3.60 -20.32 -1.27
N ASP A 14 4.21 -19.16 -1.57
CA ASP A 14 3.92 -18.37 -2.78
C ASP A 14 4.29 -19.15 -4.06
N ILE A 15 5.49 -19.70 -4.11
CA ILE A 15 5.97 -20.48 -5.27
C ILE A 15 5.11 -21.72 -5.47
N ARG A 16 4.77 -22.42 -4.38
CA ARG A 16 3.87 -23.58 -4.44
C ARG A 16 2.50 -23.18 -4.98
N PHE A 17 1.91 -22.10 -4.45
CA PHE A 17 0.61 -21.61 -4.92
C PHE A 17 0.65 -21.27 -6.40
N LEU A 18 1.66 -20.54 -6.86
CA LEU A 18 1.85 -20.19 -8.26
C LEU A 18 1.90 -21.43 -9.15
N VAL A 19 2.80 -22.36 -8.83
CA VAL A 19 3.05 -23.56 -9.64
C VAL A 19 1.84 -24.48 -9.65
N GLU A 20 1.21 -24.76 -8.50
CA GLU A 20 0.00 -25.57 -8.42
C GLU A 20 -1.19 -24.99 -9.21
N THR A 21 -1.18 -23.68 -9.49
CA THR A 21 -2.27 -23.02 -10.22
C THR A 21 -1.99 -22.97 -11.72
N VAL A 22 -0.76 -22.61 -12.08
CA VAL A 22 -0.36 -22.30 -13.46
C VAL A 22 0.12 -23.54 -14.19
N GLU A 23 1.03 -24.31 -13.57
CA GLU A 23 1.61 -25.50 -14.17
C GLU A 23 1.83 -26.60 -13.10
N PRO A 24 0.77 -27.35 -12.76
CA PRO A 24 0.81 -28.36 -11.70
C PRO A 24 1.86 -29.46 -11.92
N ARG A 25 2.31 -29.67 -13.17
CA ARG A 25 3.34 -30.67 -13.49
C ARG A 25 4.72 -30.29 -12.94
N LEU A 26 4.93 -29.02 -12.61
CA LEU A 26 6.20 -28.52 -12.06
C LEU A 26 6.22 -28.52 -10.52
N VAL A 27 5.21 -29.06 -9.84
CA VAL A 27 5.14 -29.12 -8.36
C VAL A 27 6.31 -29.91 -7.76
N ASP A 28 6.86 -30.91 -8.46
CA ASP A 28 8.05 -31.63 -7.98
C ASP A 28 9.37 -30.85 -8.23
N ARG A 29 9.29 -29.68 -8.88
CA ARG A 29 10.44 -28.86 -9.30
C ARG A 29 10.37 -27.43 -8.77
N LEU A 30 9.73 -27.21 -7.62
CA LEU A 30 9.56 -25.87 -7.02
C LEU A 30 10.90 -25.13 -6.84
N ASP A 31 11.97 -25.83 -6.45
CA ASP A 31 13.28 -25.18 -6.26
C ASP A 31 13.88 -24.69 -7.58
N THR A 32 13.60 -25.38 -8.70
CA THR A 32 14.00 -24.92 -10.03
C THR A 32 13.23 -23.66 -10.42
N VAL A 33 11.92 -23.64 -10.19
CA VAL A 33 11.08 -22.46 -10.48
C VAL A 33 11.48 -21.28 -9.59
N LYS A 34 11.72 -21.52 -8.30
CA LYS A 34 12.16 -20.50 -7.34
C LYS A 34 13.50 -19.86 -7.73
N GLY A 35 14.40 -20.65 -8.34
CA GLY A 35 15.71 -20.20 -8.79
C GLY A 35 15.68 -19.35 -10.08
N ASP A 36 14.53 -19.25 -10.76
CA ASP A 36 14.41 -18.53 -12.03
C ASP A 36 13.32 -17.45 -11.97
N PRO A 37 13.70 -16.20 -11.67
CA PRO A 37 12.79 -15.05 -11.65
C PRO A 37 12.01 -14.84 -12.95
N ALA A 38 12.59 -15.19 -14.10
CA ALA A 38 11.94 -14.98 -15.40
C ALA A 38 10.77 -15.96 -15.61
N ILE A 39 10.90 -17.20 -15.12
CA ILE A 39 9.80 -18.17 -15.12
C ILE A 39 8.66 -17.67 -14.23
N ILE A 40 8.98 -17.19 -13.03
CA ILE A 40 7.97 -16.70 -12.09
C ILE A 40 7.24 -15.47 -12.67
N GLU A 41 7.97 -14.50 -13.23
CA GLU A 41 7.36 -13.33 -13.87
C GLU A 41 6.46 -13.75 -15.04
N GLY A 42 6.93 -14.67 -15.90
CA GLY A 42 6.13 -15.17 -17.02
C GLY A 42 4.84 -15.86 -16.59
N MET A 43 4.89 -16.68 -15.52
CA MET A 43 3.70 -17.30 -14.94
C MET A 43 2.73 -16.27 -14.36
N LEU A 44 3.24 -15.24 -13.66
CA LEU A 44 2.43 -14.16 -13.09
C LEU A 44 1.74 -13.34 -14.17
N GLU A 45 2.43 -13.00 -15.26
CA GLU A 45 1.88 -12.18 -16.34
C GLU A 45 0.85 -12.93 -17.18
N GLN A 46 1.12 -14.19 -17.54
CA GLN A 46 0.26 -14.94 -18.46
C GLN A 46 -1.01 -15.47 -17.78
N GLU A 47 -0.96 -15.73 -16.48
CA GLU A 47 -2.00 -16.50 -15.78
C GLU A 47 -2.54 -15.80 -14.53
N VAL A 48 -2.42 -14.47 -14.47
CA VAL A 48 -2.94 -13.65 -13.37
C VAL A 48 -4.44 -13.92 -13.12
N GLY A 49 -5.23 -14.11 -14.17
CA GLY A 49 -6.66 -14.39 -14.05
C GLY A 49 -6.95 -15.72 -13.33
N LYS A 50 -6.18 -16.78 -13.63
CA LYS A 50 -6.32 -18.08 -12.93
C LYS A 50 -5.90 -17.98 -11.47
N LEU A 51 -4.80 -17.26 -11.21
CA LEU A 51 -4.31 -17.00 -9.85
C LEU A 51 -5.35 -16.23 -9.04
N PHE A 52 -5.90 -15.16 -9.61
CA PHE A 52 -6.94 -14.36 -9.00
C PHE A 52 -8.20 -15.19 -8.72
N GLN A 53 -8.68 -15.97 -9.69
CA GLN A 53 -9.82 -16.87 -9.47
C GLN A 53 -9.57 -17.82 -8.31
N ARG A 54 -8.41 -18.49 -8.27
CA ARG A 54 -8.05 -19.37 -7.15
C ARG A 54 -8.05 -18.60 -5.82
N LEU A 55 -7.53 -17.37 -5.76
CA LEU A 55 -7.57 -16.54 -4.55
C LEU A 55 -8.99 -16.25 -4.06
N ILE A 56 -9.93 -15.99 -4.98
CA ILE A 56 -11.33 -15.75 -4.60
C ILE A 56 -12.00 -17.03 -4.09
N PHE A 57 -11.64 -18.19 -4.63
CA PHE A 57 -12.18 -19.49 -4.20
C PHE A 57 -11.56 -20.04 -2.91
N VAL A 58 -10.27 -19.76 -2.64
CA VAL A 58 -9.62 -20.12 -1.38
C VAL A 58 -10.21 -19.25 -0.28
N GLY A 59 -10.90 -19.86 0.69
CA GLY A 59 -11.58 -19.14 1.77
C GLY A 59 -10.66 -18.18 2.54
N GLU A 60 -11.26 -17.11 3.10
CA GLU A 60 -10.56 -15.93 3.63
C GLU A 60 -9.51 -16.22 4.71
N GLU A 61 -9.77 -17.18 5.61
CA GLU A 61 -8.85 -17.54 6.71
C GLU A 61 -7.58 -18.26 6.21
N THR A 62 -7.67 -18.86 5.04
CA THR A 62 -6.61 -19.70 4.46
C THR A 62 -5.66 -18.89 3.58
N ILE A 63 -6.08 -17.73 3.06
CA ILE A 63 -5.27 -16.94 2.10
C ILE A 63 -4.00 -16.41 2.77
N LEU A 64 -4.12 -15.64 3.86
CA LEU A 64 -2.97 -15.03 4.54
C LEU A 64 -2.08 -16.02 5.29
N THR A 65 -2.55 -17.26 5.48
CA THR A 65 -1.77 -18.35 6.06
C THR A 65 -1.04 -19.16 4.98
N SER A 66 -1.55 -19.19 3.74
CA SER A 66 -0.99 -19.98 2.64
C SER A 66 -0.01 -19.20 1.77
N ILE A 67 -0.24 -17.90 1.60
CA ILE A 67 0.60 -17.02 0.79
C ILE A 67 0.97 -15.75 1.55
N SER A 68 2.08 -15.14 1.15
CA SER A 68 2.53 -13.87 1.71
C SER A 68 1.62 -12.71 1.27
N PRO A 69 1.46 -11.67 2.11
CA PRO A 69 0.72 -10.48 1.72
C PRO A 69 1.27 -9.78 0.47
N CYS A 70 2.60 -9.78 0.29
CA CYS A 70 3.24 -9.19 -0.89
C CYS A 70 2.79 -9.90 -2.17
N PHE A 71 2.81 -11.24 -2.17
CA PHE A 71 2.34 -12.03 -3.31
C PHE A 71 0.84 -11.84 -3.58
N LEU A 72 0.01 -11.77 -2.53
CA LEU A 72 -1.41 -11.45 -2.63
C LEU A 72 -1.62 -10.12 -3.36
N PHE A 73 -1.01 -9.03 -2.88
CA PHE A 73 -1.21 -7.72 -3.50
C PHE A 73 -0.62 -7.63 -4.90
N ASN A 74 0.43 -8.38 -5.20
CA ASN A 74 0.97 -8.45 -6.56
C ASN A 74 -0.06 -9.02 -7.54
N ILE A 75 -0.72 -10.13 -7.19
CA ILE A 75 -1.79 -10.71 -8.00
C ILE A 75 -2.96 -9.73 -8.14
N LEU A 76 -3.39 -9.10 -7.04
CA LEU A 76 -4.50 -8.14 -7.06
C LEU A 76 -4.20 -6.92 -7.94
N LEU A 77 -3.00 -6.36 -7.86
CA LEU A 77 -2.60 -5.20 -8.67
C LEU A 77 -2.49 -5.57 -10.16
N ARG A 78 -1.91 -6.73 -10.49
CA ARG A 78 -1.85 -7.20 -11.88
C ARG A 78 -3.25 -7.48 -12.45
N GLN A 79 -4.14 -8.06 -11.63
CA GLN A 79 -5.52 -8.27 -12.02
C GLN A 79 -6.24 -6.94 -12.25
N ALA A 80 -6.01 -5.94 -11.38
CA ALA A 80 -6.57 -4.60 -11.57
C ALA A 80 -6.10 -3.96 -12.88
N VAL A 81 -4.83 -4.09 -13.24
CA VAL A 81 -4.30 -3.62 -14.53
C VAL A 81 -5.03 -4.29 -15.69
N SER A 82 -5.15 -5.62 -15.66
CA SER A 82 -5.83 -6.37 -16.72
C SER A 82 -7.31 -6.00 -16.87
N GLU A 83 -8.00 -5.67 -15.77
CA GLU A 83 -9.39 -5.19 -15.83
C GLU A 83 -9.47 -3.74 -16.32
N LEU A 84 -8.56 -2.86 -15.88
CA LEU A 84 -8.50 -1.47 -16.30
C LEU A 84 -8.14 -1.29 -17.78
N GLU A 85 -7.36 -2.21 -18.37
CA GLU A 85 -7.08 -2.24 -19.82
C GLU A 85 -8.35 -2.32 -20.68
N THR A 86 -9.43 -2.87 -20.12
CA THR A 86 -10.72 -2.99 -20.82
C THR A 86 -11.66 -1.81 -20.55
N GLN A 87 -11.28 -0.88 -19.67
CA GLN A 87 -12.08 0.26 -19.24
C GLN A 87 -11.60 1.54 -19.92
N THR A 88 -12.52 2.45 -20.19
CA THR A 88 -12.20 3.76 -20.79
C THR A 88 -11.96 4.85 -19.73
N TYR A 89 -12.33 4.59 -18.47
CA TYR A 89 -12.24 5.57 -17.39
C TYR A 89 -11.92 4.90 -16.05
N THR A 90 -11.31 5.68 -15.15
CA THR A 90 -11.18 5.37 -13.74
C THR A 90 -12.18 6.19 -12.91
N ILE A 91 -12.45 5.78 -11.67
CA ILE A 91 -13.31 6.54 -10.76
C ILE A 91 -12.45 7.30 -9.77
N GLU A 92 -12.66 8.61 -9.68
CA GLU A 92 -12.12 9.46 -8.61
C GLU A 92 -13.21 9.84 -7.60
N HIS A 93 -12.82 9.90 -6.33
CA HIS A 93 -13.67 10.41 -5.26
C HIS A 93 -13.30 11.86 -4.96
N LYS A 94 -14.12 12.80 -5.45
CA LYS A 94 -13.91 14.22 -5.20
C LYS A 94 -15.15 14.82 -4.58
N LYS A 95 -15.00 15.43 -3.40
CA LYS A 95 -16.10 16.05 -2.64
C LYS A 95 -17.31 15.10 -2.49
N GLY A 96 -17.05 13.83 -2.19
CA GLY A 96 -18.10 12.81 -1.96
C GLY A 96 -18.87 12.39 -3.21
N GLN A 97 -18.42 12.81 -4.40
CA GLN A 97 -18.95 12.36 -5.68
C GLN A 97 -17.96 11.43 -6.37
N ARG A 98 -18.50 10.42 -7.05
CA ARG A 98 -17.73 9.53 -7.93
C ARG A 98 -17.69 10.16 -9.31
N ILE A 99 -16.51 10.55 -9.76
CA ILE A 99 -16.29 11.22 -11.03
C ILE A 99 -15.53 10.27 -11.96
N PRO A 100 -16.08 9.93 -13.14
CA PRO A 100 -15.35 9.19 -14.15
C PRO A 100 -14.26 10.09 -14.76
N VAL A 101 -13.02 9.61 -14.78
CA VAL A 101 -11.86 10.28 -15.37
C VAL A 101 -11.30 9.39 -16.47
N PHE A 102 -11.19 9.92 -17.68
CA PHE A 102 -10.81 9.17 -18.88
C PHE A 102 -9.29 9.02 -19.01
N ASP A 103 -8.67 8.35 -18.04
CA ASP A 103 -7.21 8.17 -17.93
C ASP A 103 -6.81 6.73 -17.61
N ALA A 104 -7.68 5.76 -17.93
CA ALA A 104 -7.41 4.34 -17.71
C ALA A 104 -6.10 3.90 -18.39
N ASP A 105 -5.86 4.35 -19.62
CA ASP A 105 -4.62 4.06 -20.36
C ASP A 105 -3.37 4.60 -19.64
N GLU A 106 -3.45 5.78 -19.04
CA GLU A 106 -2.33 6.37 -18.29
C GLU A 106 -2.02 5.57 -17.03
N VAL A 107 -3.05 5.06 -16.35
CA VAL A 107 -2.91 4.20 -15.16
C VAL A 107 -2.31 2.85 -15.55
N VAL A 108 -2.79 2.25 -16.64
CA VAL A 108 -2.24 0.98 -17.18
C VAL A 108 -0.77 1.16 -17.55
N GLN A 109 -0.42 2.22 -18.27
CA GLN A 109 0.97 2.52 -18.63
C GLN A 109 1.84 2.75 -17.40
N PHE A 110 1.34 3.46 -16.39
CA PHE A 110 2.04 3.70 -15.13
C PHE A 110 2.36 2.39 -14.39
N LEU A 111 1.42 1.45 -14.32
CA LEU A 111 1.62 0.14 -13.69
C LEU A 111 2.32 -0.89 -14.59
N GLY A 112 2.51 -0.55 -15.87
CA GLY A 112 3.38 -1.28 -16.79
C GLY A 112 4.82 -1.30 -16.31
N ASP A 113 5.25 -0.31 -15.51
CA ASP A 113 6.51 -0.37 -14.78
C ASP A 113 6.40 -1.36 -13.61
N ARG A 114 6.97 -2.56 -13.83
CA ARG A 114 6.99 -3.64 -12.83
C ARG A 114 7.68 -3.23 -11.52
N THR A 115 8.61 -2.29 -11.56
CA THR A 115 9.28 -1.76 -10.36
C THR A 115 8.28 -1.05 -9.46
N VAL A 116 7.43 -0.20 -10.05
CA VAL A 116 6.37 0.53 -9.33
C VAL A 116 5.30 -0.44 -8.83
N LEU A 117 4.84 -1.37 -9.67
CA LEU A 117 3.85 -2.38 -9.26
C LEU A 117 4.35 -3.20 -8.07
N ASN A 118 5.58 -3.70 -8.14
CA ASN A 118 6.19 -4.49 -7.07
C ASN A 118 6.36 -3.65 -5.80
N TYR A 119 6.77 -2.39 -5.92
CA TYR A 119 6.84 -1.46 -4.79
C TYR A 119 5.47 -1.28 -4.12
N LEU A 120 4.41 -1.04 -4.90
CA LEU A 120 3.06 -0.86 -4.35
C LEU A 120 2.57 -2.13 -3.64
N ALA A 121 2.88 -3.32 -4.17
CA ALA A 121 2.56 -4.59 -3.52
C ALA A 121 3.30 -4.73 -2.17
N GLN A 122 4.59 -4.41 -2.12
CA GLN A 122 5.39 -4.41 -0.88
C GLN A 122 4.91 -3.37 0.13
N MET A 123 4.59 -2.16 -0.34
CA MET A 123 4.01 -1.10 0.47
C MET A 123 2.70 -1.56 1.12
N LEU A 124 1.76 -2.12 0.36
CA LEU A 124 0.51 -2.66 0.89
C LEU A 124 0.76 -3.79 1.90
N ALA A 125 1.68 -4.70 1.60
CA ALA A 125 2.07 -5.78 2.50
C ALA A 125 2.57 -5.25 3.85
N SER A 126 3.32 -4.14 3.85
CA SER A 126 3.86 -3.49 5.05
C SER A 126 2.80 -2.89 5.99
N PHE A 127 1.54 -2.80 5.56
CA PHE A 127 0.42 -2.34 6.38
C PHE A 127 -0.45 -3.48 6.92
N THR A 128 -0.17 -4.73 6.53
CA THR A 128 -0.90 -5.91 7.07
C THR A 128 -0.49 -6.27 8.49
N LYS A 129 0.71 -5.84 8.90
CA LYS A 129 1.20 -5.90 10.28
C LYS A 129 1.57 -4.50 10.72
N ILE A 130 1.18 -4.17 11.93
CA ILE A 130 1.27 -2.81 12.46
C ILE A 130 2.16 -2.83 13.67
N GLU A 131 3.18 -2.00 13.62
CA GLU A 131 4.08 -1.81 14.74
C GLU A 131 3.64 -0.57 15.52
N SER A 132 3.26 -0.79 16.78
CA SER A 132 2.97 0.28 17.72
C SER A 132 3.83 0.11 18.96
N PHE A 133 4.47 1.19 19.39
CA PHE A 133 5.27 1.19 20.62
C PHE A 133 4.83 2.33 21.54
N THR A 134 5.08 2.16 22.84
CA THR A 134 4.73 3.17 23.86
C THR A 134 6.02 3.71 24.48
N MET A 135 6.23 5.02 24.37
CA MET A 135 7.42 5.68 24.91
C MET A 135 7.03 6.70 25.99
N PRO A 136 7.66 6.68 27.17
CA PRO A 136 7.48 7.73 28.17
C PRO A 136 8.24 8.99 27.73
N VAL A 137 7.50 10.06 27.46
CA VAL A 137 8.07 11.38 27.14
C VAL A 137 7.95 12.28 28.37
N ARG A 138 9.04 12.95 28.69
CA ARG A 138 9.07 13.94 29.77
C ARG A 138 8.64 15.29 29.23
N GLU A 139 7.40 15.69 29.47
CA GLU A 139 6.90 16.99 29.03
C GLU A 139 7.47 18.15 29.86
N ARG A 140 7.64 17.94 31.18
CA ARG A 140 8.11 18.97 32.13
C ARG A 140 8.88 18.31 33.29
N LYS A 141 9.56 19.11 34.13
CA LYS A 141 10.21 18.58 35.35
C LYS A 141 9.18 17.84 36.21
N GLY A 142 9.33 16.52 36.33
CA GLY A 142 8.49 15.65 37.17
C GLY A 142 7.24 15.07 36.51
N VAL A 143 6.89 15.52 35.29
CA VAL A 143 5.71 15.02 34.56
C VAL A 143 6.17 14.14 33.41
N TRP A 144 5.90 12.84 33.54
CA TRP A 144 6.09 11.84 32.49
C TRP A 144 4.74 11.47 31.91
N ARG A 145 4.60 11.55 30.59
CA ARG A 145 3.43 11.04 29.88
C ARG A 145 3.85 9.91 28.97
N LYS A 146 3.07 8.84 28.94
CA LYS A 146 3.25 7.74 27.98
C LYS A 146 2.55 8.12 26.69
N TYR A 147 3.30 8.21 25.61
CA TYR A 147 2.75 8.39 24.26
C TYR A 147 2.81 7.05 23.53
N ARG A 148 1.69 6.68 22.93
CA ARG A 148 1.62 5.56 21.99
C ARG A 148 1.93 6.12 20.60
N TYR A 149 3.00 5.63 20.00
CA TYR A 149 3.32 5.90 18.61
C TYR A 149 2.79 4.74 17.77
N SER A 150 2.13 5.08 16.66
CA SER A 150 1.58 4.15 15.69
C SER A 150 2.19 4.48 14.33
N ASP A 151 2.65 3.46 13.63
CA ASP A 151 3.08 3.54 12.23
C ASP A 151 1.93 3.86 11.24
N MET A 152 0.71 3.96 11.76
CA MET A 152 -0.53 4.37 11.08
C MET A 152 -0.96 5.81 11.39
N ASP A 153 -0.17 6.57 12.14
CA ASP A 153 -0.46 7.98 12.45
C ASP A 153 0.64 8.89 11.90
N ILE A 154 0.29 9.71 10.90
CA ILE A 154 1.24 10.59 10.24
C ILE A 154 1.80 11.63 11.21
N ASP A 155 0.98 12.23 12.08
CA ASP A 155 1.45 13.27 12.99
C ASP A 155 2.49 12.71 13.98
N SER A 156 2.25 11.49 14.47
CA SER A 156 3.19 10.72 15.29
C SER A 156 4.50 10.43 14.54
N LEU A 157 4.41 10.01 13.28
CA LEU A 157 5.60 9.72 12.46
C LEU A 157 6.42 10.98 12.15
N ILE A 158 5.78 12.11 11.84
CA ILE A 158 6.46 13.39 11.61
C ILE A 158 7.19 13.82 12.88
N THR A 159 6.53 13.75 14.03
CA THR A 159 7.13 14.11 15.33
C THR A 159 8.37 13.25 15.64
N LEU A 160 8.30 11.94 15.36
CA LEU A 160 9.45 11.04 15.52
C LEU A 160 10.57 11.36 14.52
N CYS A 161 10.22 11.64 13.27
CA CYS A 161 11.16 12.00 12.22
C CYS A 161 12.00 13.24 12.58
N GLU A 162 11.36 14.24 13.18
CA GLU A 162 12.04 15.46 13.64
C GLU A 162 12.99 15.20 14.84
N ALA A 163 12.71 14.17 15.64
CA ALA A 163 13.46 13.82 16.83
C ALA A 163 14.69 12.91 16.56
N VAL A 164 14.76 12.27 15.39
CA VAL A 164 15.88 11.40 15.00
C VAL A 164 16.95 12.13 14.20
N ASP A 165 18.14 11.54 14.21
CA ASP A 165 19.29 11.94 13.41
C ASP A 165 19.03 11.74 11.91
N GLU A 166 19.73 12.50 11.08
CA GLU A 166 19.49 12.55 9.63
C GLU A 166 19.60 11.17 8.97
N GLU A 167 20.57 10.35 9.39
CA GLU A 167 20.81 9.00 8.84
C GLU A 167 19.60 8.07 9.02
N SER A 168 18.84 8.28 10.10
CA SER A 168 17.65 7.49 10.46
C SER A 168 16.36 8.03 9.82
N ARG A 169 16.35 9.22 9.23
CA ARG A 169 15.12 9.87 8.73
C ARG A 169 14.52 9.20 7.51
N PHE A 170 15.33 8.53 6.70
CA PHE A 170 14.88 7.88 5.47
C PHE A 170 13.68 6.94 5.67
N ALA A 171 13.74 6.08 6.70
CA ALA A 171 12.67 5.12 6.98
C ALA A 171 11.36 5.83 7.33
N PHE A 172 11.43 6.96 8.06
CA PHE A 172 10.27 7.78 8.37
C PHE A 172 9.72 8.50 7.15
N TYR A 173 10.58 9.09 6.31
CA TYR A 173 10.14 9.74 5.06
C TYR A 173 9.36 8.78 4.17
N LYS A 174 9.93 7.58 3.94
CA LYS A 174 9.26 6.52 3.20
C LYS A 174 7.93 6.12 3.85
N ARG A 175 7.92 5.82 5.16
CA ARG A 175 6.71 5.35 5.85
C ARG A 175 5.59 6.39 5.85
N ILE A 176 5.92 7.67 6.01
CA ILE A 176 4.95 8.76 5.97
C ILE A 176 4.33 8.88 4.57
N ALA A 177 5.16 8.88 3.52
CA ALA A 177 4.70 8.95 2.15
C ALA A 177 3.82 7.76 1.76
N ASP A 178 4.26 6.55 2.10
CA ASP A 178 3.53 5.30 1.92
C ASP A 178 2.18 5.33 2.63
N LEU A 179 2.13 5.85 3.87
CA LEU A 179 0.90 5.94 4.65
C LEU A 179 -0.11 6.91 4.03
N CYS A 180 0.35 8.02 3.47
CA CYS A 180 -0.51 8.95 2.75
C CYS A 180 -1.15 8.28 1.53
N LEU A 181 -0.33 7.61 0.71
CA LEU A 181 -0.79 6.88 -0.47
C LEU A 181 -1.71 5.72 -0.10
N PHE A 182 -1.40 5.01 0.99
CA PHE A 182 -2.22 3.93 1.52
C PHE A 182 -3.59 4.40 1.97
N ILE A 183 -3.67 5.50 2.73
CA ILE A 183 -4.95 6.05 3.19
C ILE A 183 -5.79 6.52 2.01
N LEU A 184 -5.23 7.28 1.08
CA LEU A 184 -5.96 7.79 -0.08
C LEU A 184 -6.32 6.70 -1.09
N GLY A 185 -5.50 5.65 -1.19
CA GLY A 185 -5.70 4.54 -2.11
C GLY A 185 -6.66 3.47 -1.57
N MET A 186 -6.43 3.01 -0.33
CA MET A 186 -7.17 1.87 0.23
C MET A 186 -8.38 2.30 1.07
N PHE A 187 -8.38 3.52 1.58
CA PHE A 187 -9.36 4.01 2.54
C PHE A 187 -9.86 5.43 2.23
N PRO A 188 -10.26 5.73 0.98
CA PRO A 188 -10.74 7.07 0.60
C PRO A 188 -11.91 7.54 1.48
N GLU A 189 -12.73 6.62 1.98
CA GLU A 189 -13.86 6.90 2.88
C GLU A 189 -13.46 7.57 4.21
N TYR A 190 -12.23 7.35 4.69
CA TYR A 190 -11.74 7.95 5.95
C TYR A 190 -11.49 9.45 5.82
N VAL A 191 -11.28 9.93 4.59
CA VAL A 191 -10.94 11.33 4.30
C VAL A 191 -12.13 12.07 3.65
N ALA A 192 -13.08 11.34 3.06
CA ALA A 192 -14.28 11.89 2.42
C ALA A 192 -15.33 12.48 3.41
N SER A 193 -15.17 12.25 4.72
CA SER A 193 -16.19 12.58 5.75
C SER A 193 -16.31 14.07 6.12
N ASP A 194 -15.64 14.99 5.42
CA ASP A 194 -15.70 16.42 5.75
C ASP A 194 -16.84 17.21 5.05
N LEU A 195 -17.79 16.49 4.43
CA LEU A 195 -19.02 17.07 3.89
C LEU A 195 -20.10 17.16 4.97
N GLY A 196 -19.92 18.07 5.93
CA GLY A 196 -21.02 18.42 6.84
C GLY A 196 -20.58 18.86 8.21
N HIS A 197 -20.07 20.08 8.32
CA HIS A 197 -20.37 20.88 9.50
C HIS A 197 -21.85 21.29 9.43
N SER A 198 -22.74 20.32 9.68
CA SER A 198 -24.14 20.56 9.99
C SER A 198 -24.30 20.54 11.51
N ASP A 199 -24.90 21.62 11.99
CA ASP A 199 -25.10 22.02 13.36
C ASP A 199 -26.03 21.06 14.15
N SER A 200 -25.53 19.87 14.50
CA SER A 200 -26.27 18.96 15.39
C SER A 200 -25.34 18.28 16.41
N GLY A 201 -25.05 19.01 17.49
CA GLY A 201 -25.36 18.63 18.87
C GLY A 201 -24.88 17.31 19.49
N GLU A 202 -24.31 16.35 18.77
CA GLU A 202 -23.88 15.08 19.36
C GLU A 202 -22.39 14.83 19.11
N ARG A 203 -21.60 15.23 20.11
CA ARG A 203 -20.17 14.94 20.21
C ARG A 203 -19.96 13.45 20.40
N VAL A 204 -19.94 12.69 19.31
CA VAL A 204 -19.24 11.41 19.26
C VAL A 204 -17.78 11.74 19.54
N ARG A 205 -17.30 11.38 20.73
CA ARG A 205 -15.92 11.61 21.16
C ARG A 205 -14.99 10.76 20.30
N ARG A 206 -14.53 11.30 19.17
CA ARG A 206 -13.43 10.73 18.38
C ARG A 206 -12.16 10.75 19.25
N PRO A 207 -11.47 9.62 19.45
CA PRO A 207 -10.27 9.60 20.27
C PRO A 207 -9.15 10.37 19.56
N LEU A 208 -8.57 11.31 20.32
CA LEU A 208 -7.35 12.09 20.06
C LEU A 208 -7.12 12.60 18.63
N ARG A 209 -7.32 13.92 18.45
CA ARG A 209 -6.38 14.85 17.77
C ARG A 209 -5.73 14.33 16.47
N ARG A 210 -6.45 13.60 15.62
CA ARG A 210 -6.16 13.61 14.19
C ARG A 210 -6.53 15.02 13.77
N LEU A 211 -5.55 15.84 13.37
CA LEU A 211 -5.87 17.08 12.67
C LEU A 211 -6.86 16.70 11.55
N ASN A 212 -7.89 17.52 11.33
CA ASN A 212 -8.84 17.35 10.23
C ASN A 212 -8.07 17.49 8.90
N ARG A 213 -7.30 16.47 8.53
CA ARG A 213 -6.52 16.41 7.30
C ARG A 213 -7.47 16.04 6.18
N THR A 214 -7.57 16.93 5.22
CA THR A 214 -8.32 16.75 3.99
C THR A 214 -7.57 15.82 3.03
N ALA A 215 -8.22 15.34 1.99
CA ALA A 215 -7.57 14.51 0.97
C ALA A 215 -6.40 15.24 0.30
N ALA A 216 -6.53 16.56 0.13
CA ALA A 216 -5.47 17.41 -0.39
C ALA A 216 -4.27 17.46 0.55
N ASP A 217 -4.48 17.51 1.87
CA ASP A 217 -3.37 17.54 2.85
C ASP A 217 -2.57 16.22 2.81
N TYR A 218 -3.26 15.07 2.70
CA TYR A 218 -2.59 13.78 2.53
C TYR A 218 -1.85 13.70 1.20
N GLU A 219 -2.40 14.25 0.12
CA GLU A 219 -1.75 14.26 -1.19
C GLU A 219 -0.48 15.11 -1.17
N GLU A 220 -0.55 16.32 -0.62
CA GLU A 220 0.57 17.25 -0.53
C GLU A 220 1.69 16.68 0.36
N GLU A 221 1.34 16.17 1.55
CA GLU A 221 2.32 15.54 2.44
C GLU A 221 2.93 14.28 1.81
N GLY A 222 2.11 13.44 1.15
CA GLY A 222 2.60 12.25 0.46
C GLY A 222 3.65 12.56 -0.59
N LYS A 223 3.37 13.54 -1.47
CA LYS A 223 4.31 14.02 -2.49
C LYS A 223 5.58 14.58 -1.86
N ARG A 224 5.42 15.44 -0.85
CA ARG A 224 6.55 16.06 -0.14
C ARG A 224 7.47 15.03 0.50
N PHE A 225 6.92 14.01 1.16
CA PHE A 225 7.74 13.00 1.83
C PHE A 225 8.40 12.02 0.86
N TYR A 226 7.79 11.71 -0.30
CA TYR A 226 8.51 11.01 -1.38
C TYR A 226 9.67 11.85 -1.91
N GLN A 227 9.50 13.16 -2.06
CA GLN A 227 10.58 14.06 -2.46
C GLN A 227 11.74 14.08 -1.45
N LEU A 228 11.42 14.13 -0.15
CA LEU A 228 12.42 14.06 0.92
C LEU A 228 13.13 12.70 0.95
N ALA A 229 12.40 11.61 0.76
CA ALA A 229 12.97 10.28 0.66
C ALA A 229 13.90 10.16 -0.55
N LEU A 230 13.52 10.68 -1.71
CA LEU A 230 14.32 10.70 -2.93
C LEU A 230 15.65 11.43 -2.74
N GLY A 231 15.65 12.59 -2.06
CA GLY A 231 16.84 13.38 -1.79
C GLY A 231 17.82 12.78 -0.77
N HIS A 232 17.44 11.70 -0.08
CA HIS A 232 18.26 11.10 0.97
C HIS A 232 19.18 10.00 0.43
N ARG A 233 20.43 9.90 0.91
CA ARG A 233 21.45 8.95 0.39
C ARG A 233 20.98 7.48 0.25
N ASN A 234 20.15 7.02 1.21
CA ASN A 234 19.64 5.64 1.24
C ASN A 234 18.67 5.30 0.08
N SER A 235 18.06 6.28 -0.59
CA SER A 235 17.20 6.04 -1.76
C SER A 235 17.97 5.39 -2.91
N SER A 236 19.20 5.86 -3.12
CA SER A 236 20.09 5.37 -4.17
C SER A 236 20.65 3.99 -3.85
N VAL A 237 20.93 3.73 -2.57
CA VAL A 237 21.44 2.43 -2.09
C VAL A 237 20.40 1.33 -2.25
N LEU A 238 19.13 1.67 -2.06
CA LEU A 238 18.00 0.73 -2.18
C LEU A 238 17.40 0.71 -3.59
N GLU A 239 17.98 1.42 -4.55
CA GLU A 239 17.50 1.53 -5.93
C GLU A 239 16.04 2.04 -6.05
N LEU A 240 15.58 2.86 -5.09
CA LEU A 240 14.20 3.36 -5.00
C LEU A 240 14.00 4.73 -5.68
N ASN A 241 15.06 5.36 -6.19
CA ASN A 241 15.00 6.71 -6.77
C ASN A 241 13.93 6.84 -7.86
N GLY A 242 13.97 5.93 -8.85
CA GLY A 242 13.04 5.99 -9.98
C GLY A 242 11.60 5.78 -9.55
N VAL A 243 11.36 4.94 -8.54
CA VAL A 243 10.02 4.72 -7.98
C VAL A 243 9.54 5.95 -7.22
N PHE A 244 10.37 6.55 -6.37
CA PHE A 244 9.98 7.74 -5.61
C PHE A 244 9.77 8.98 -6.48
N GLU A 245 10.58 9.15 -7.52
CA GLU A 245 10.38 10.18 -8.54
C GLU A 245 9.01 10.02 -9.21
N GLN A 246 8.69 8.81 -9.68
CA GLN A 246 7.40 8.51 -10.27
C GLN A 246 6.23 8.70 -9.29
N LEU A 247 6.36 8.26 -8.04
CA LEU A 247 5.29 8.37 -7.03
C LEU A 247 5.06 9.82 -6.58
N GLN A 248 6.10 10.65 -6.51
CA GLN A 248 5.95 12.07 -6.24
C GLN A 248 5.24 12.79 -7.38
N GLU A 249 5.65 12.55 -8.63
CA GLU A 249 5.08 13.24 -9.80
C GLU A 249 3.67 12.76 -10.13
N LYS A 250 3.47 11.44 -10.10
CA LYS A 250 2.24 10.75 -10.54
C LYS A 250 1.44 10.17 -9.38
N PHE A 251 1.50 10.82 -8.21
CA PHE A 251 0.86 10.35 -6.97
C PHE A 251 -0.63 9.99 -7.16
N ASN A 252 -1.38 10.79 -7.92
CA ASN A 252 -2.81 10.54 -8.16
C ASN A 252 -3.04 9.34 -9.09
N LEU A 253 -2.16 9.10 -10.07
CA LEU A 253 -2.19 7.88 -10.88
C LEU A 253 -1.89 6.64 -10.03
N ALA A 254 -0.97 6.75 -9.06
CA ALA A 254 -0.65 5.68 -8.13
C ALA A 254 -1.79 5.34 -7.16
N GLN A 255 -2.65 6.31 -6.82
CA GLN A 255 -3.83 6.06 -5.99
C GLN A 255 -4.90 5.23 -6.70
N LYS A 256 -5.15 5.46 -7.99
CA LYS A 256 -6.24 4.84 -8.76
C LYS A 256 -6.27 3.31 -8.71
N PRO A 257 -5.18 2.57 -8.94
CA PRO A 257 -5.20 1.11 -8.84
C PRO A 257 -5.45 0.61 -7.41
N LEU A 258 -4.96 1.34 -6.40
CA LEU A 258 -5.23 1.01 -5.00
C LEU A 258 -6.71 1.17 -4.68
N ASN A 259 -7.32 2.25 -5.17
CA ASN A 259 -8.77 2.48 -5.07
C ASN A 259 -9.54 1.36 -5.77
N TYR A 260 -9.13 0.97 -6.97
CA TYR A 260 -9.75 -0.12 -7.71
C TYR A 260 -9.71 -1.44 -6.92
N VAL A 261 -8.52 -1.85 -6.44
CA VAL A 261 -8.34 -3.05 -5.61
C VAL A 261 -9.18 -2.97 -4.33
N SER A 262 -9.19 -1.81 -3.68
CA SER A 262 -9.97 -1.55 -2.47
C SER A 262 -11.47 -1.76 -2.67
N GLU A 263 -12.02 -1.22 -3.75
CA GLU A 263 -13.45 -1.26 -4.07
C GLU A 263 -13.89 -2.60 -4.65
N HIS A 264 -13.10 -3.21 -5.53
CA HIS A 264 -13.56 -4.35 -6.34
C HIS A 264 -13.13 -5.68 -5.75
N PHE A 265 -11.97 -5.74 -5.09
CA PHE A 265 -11.40 -7.00 -4.61
C PHE A 265 -11.43 -7.13 -3.08
N LEU A 266 -11.30 -6.02 -2.35
CA LEU A 266 -11.13 -6.04 -0.90
C LEU A 266 -12.27 -5.40 -0.10
N GLN A 267 -13.34 -4.90 -0.72
CA GLN A 267 -14.37 -4.10 -0.07
C GLN A 267 -14.83 -4.62 1.31
N PHE A 268 -15.16 -5.91 1.39
CA PHE A 268 -15.64 -6.56 2.63
C PHE A 268 -14.53 -7.21 3.47
N ARG A 269 -13.28 -7.19 2.98
CA ARG A 269 -12.11 -7.85 3.57
C ARG A 269 -11.08 -6.88 4.14
N LYS A 270 -11.16 -5.59 3.81
CA LYS A 270 -10.21 -4.55 4.24
C LYS A 270 -9.89 -4.60 5.73
N GLN A 271 -10.90 -4.68 6.59
CA GLN A 271 -10.71 -4.65 8.06
C GLN A 271 -10.05 -5.92 8.63
N LYS A 272 -10.15 -7.06 7.93
CA LYS A 272 -9.49 -8.30 8.32
C LYS A 272 -8.02 -8.33 7.87
N ILE A 273 -7.74 -7.74 6.71
CA ILE A 273 -6.39 -7.66 6.13
C ILE A 273 -5.58 -6.52 6.78
N PHE A 274 -6.24 -5.42 7.14
CA PHE A 274 -5.64 -4.22 7.74
C PHE A 274 -6.29 -3.93 9.12
N PRO A 275 -5.74 -4.51 10.21
CA PRO A 275 -6.45 -4.65 11.49
C PRO A 275 -6.70 -3.36 12.31
N SER A 276 -6.17 -2.19 11.96
CA SER A 276 -6.09 -1.05 12.89
C SER A 276 -6.91 0.19 12.59
N LEU A 277 -7.43 0.38 11.38
CA LEU A 277 -8.17 1.61 11.10
C LEU A 277 -9.52 1.66 11.83
N SER A 278 -9.99 0.49 12.28
CA SER A 278 -11.18 0.27 13.12
C SER A 278 -10.91 0.29 14.63
N SER A 279 -9.65 0.33 15.08
CA SER A 279 -9.30 0.32 16.51
C SER A 279 -9.08 1.75 17.02
N GLY A 280 -10.17 2.49 17.19
CA GLY A 280 -10.24 3.77 17.88
C GLY A 280 -10.98 3.65 19.20
#